data_AF-A0A2H0P9U4-F1
#
_entry.id   AF-A0A2H0P9U4-F1
#
_cell.length_a   1.000
_cell.length_b   1.000
_cell.length_c   1.000
_cell.angle_alpha   90.00
_cell.angle_beta   90.00
_cell.angle_gamma   90.00
#
_symmetry.space_group_name_H-M   'P 1'
#
loop_
_entity.id
_entity.type
_entity.pdbx_description
1 polymer ?
#
loop_
_entity_poly.entity_id
_entity_poly.type
_entity_poly.pdbx_seq_one_letter_code
_entity_poly.pdbx_strand_id
1 'polypeptide(L)'
;MMARIKICKFEGCHNAQTTAGYCRVHYLKNWKTIKKDQQERAAKRLNRYIEAICKKHPKRYIEVIKDDINNDRIKKSDDSSEELNDLYRLFNEPTYEEDIERLIKDLKIEKNY
;
A
#
# COMPACT_ATOMS: atom_id res chain seq x y z
N MET A 1 7.30 -34.11 -2.72
CA MET A 1 6.84 -33.23 -3.81
C MET A 1 7.89 -32.14 -3.99
N MET A 2 8.50 -32.00 -5.17
CA MET A 2 9.53 -30.98 -5.40
C MET A 2 8.90 -29.58 -5.54
N ALA A 3 9.43 -28.59 -4.84
CA ALA A 3 8.98 -27.21 -4.96
C ALA A 3 9.35 -26.66 -6.36
N ARG A 4 8.37 -26.16 -7.11
CA ARG A 4 8.61 -25.51 -8.40
C ARG A 4 9.12 -24.09 -8.17
N ILE A 5 10.36 -23.82 -8.58
CA ILE A 5 10.93 -22.47 -8.57
C ILE A 5 10.21 -21.64 -9.62
N LYS A 6 9.66 -20.49 -9.21
CA LYS A 6 9.10 -19.50 -10.13
C LYS A 6 10.17 -18.48 -10.50
N ILE A 7 10.13 -17.99 -11.73
CA ILE A 7 11.07 -16.99 -12.24
C ILE A 7 10.52 -15.58 -12.03
N CYS A 8 11.41 -14.62 -11.85
CA CYS A 8 11.09 -13.20 -11.75
C CYS A 8 10.25 -12.71 -12.94
N LYS A 9 9.24 -11.87 -12.66
CA LYS A 9 8.36 -11.25 -13.67
C LYS A 9 9.00 -10.13 -14.48
N PHE A 10 10.14 -9.60 -14.03
CA PHE A 10 10.83 -8.54 -14.76
C PHE A 10 11.39 -9.11 -16.06
N GLU A 11 11.13 -8.44 -17.18
CA GLU A 11 11.53 -8.89 -18.51
C GLU A 11 13.04 -9.13 -18.59
N GLY A 12 13.45 -10.28 -19.15
CA GLY A 12 14.85 -10.69 -19.22
C GLY A 12 15.48 -11.18 -17.91
N CYS A 13 14.76 -11.17 -16.78
CA CYS A 13 15.30 -11.63 -15.50
C CYS A 13 15.05 -13.13 -15.26
N HIS A 14 16.13 -13.90 -15.17
CA HIS A 14 16.08 -15.36 -14.92
C HIS A 14 16.24 -15.75 -13.44
N ASN A 15 16.31 -14.77 -12.54
CA ASN A 15 16.45 -15.01 -11.10
C ASN A 15 15.17 -15.62 -10.51
N ALA A 16 15.34 -16.42 -9.45
CA ALA A 16 14.22 -16.97 -8.69
C ALA A 16 13.36 -15.84 -8.09
N GLN A 17 12.05 -15.97 -8.24
CA GLN A 17 11.05 -15.12 -7.62
C GLN A 17 11.08 -15.31 -6.10
N THR A 18 11.15 -14.21 -5.36
CA THR A 18 11.08 -14.21 -3.89
C THR A 18 9.80 -13.56 -3.39
N THR A 19 9.42 -12.39 -3.92
CA THR A 19 8.35 -11.58 -3.33
C THR A 19 7.55 -10.86 -4.42
N ALA A 20 6.22 -10.87 -4.31
CA ALA A 20 5.28 -10.16 -5.18
C ALA A 20 5.38 -10.43 -6.71
N GLY A 21 6.18 -11.39 -7.15
CA GLY A 21 6.43 -11.60 -8.58
C GLY A 21 7.88 -11.44 -8.99
N TYR A 22 8.69 -10.84 -8.14
CA TYR A 22 10.04 -10.42 -8.50
C TYR A 22 11.09 -11.16 -7.69
N CYS A 23 12.32 -11.20 -8.22
CA CYS A 23 13.50 -11.51 -7.42
C CYS A 23 13.74 -10.38 -6.40
N ARG A 24 14.66 -10.58 -5.45
CA ARG A 24 14.93 -9.60 -4.39
C ARG A 24 15.25 -8.20 -4.93
N VAL A 25 16.12 -8.12 -5.95
CA VAL A 25 16.54 -6.85 -6.56
C VAL A 25 15.38 -6.15 -7.27
N HIS A 26 14.63 -6.87 -8.11
CA HIS A 26 13.50 -6.27 -8.82
C HIS A 26 12.32 -5.97 -7.91
N TYR A 27 12.16 -6.69 -6.79
CA TYR A 27 11.19 -6.31 -5.76
C TYR A 27 11.56 -4.96 -5.14
N LEU A 28 12.83 -4.78 -4.77
CA LEU A 28 13.31 -3.50 -4.24
C LEU A 28 13.16 -2.41 -5.30
N LYS A 29 13.60 -2.60 -6.55
CA LYS A 29 13.42 -1.60 -7.62
C LYS A 29 11.96 -1.16 -7.82
N ASN A 30 11.01 -2.08 -7.68
CA ASN A 30 9.58 -1.82 -7.92
C ASN A 30 8.77 -1.59 -6.62
N TRP A 31 9.42 -1.41 -5.47
CA TRP A 31 8.77 -1.48 -4.16
C TRP A 31 7.62 -0.47 -3.99
N LYS A 32 7.84 0.78 -4.42
CA LYS A 32 6.85 1.86 -4.33
C LYS A 32 5.61 1.53 -5.16
N THR A 33 5.81 1.14 -6.41
CA THR A 33 4.73 0.74 -7.32
C THR A 33 3.96 -0.44 -6.75
N ILE A 34 4.65 -1.47 -6.26
CA ILE A 34 4.03 -2.64 -5.63
C ILE A 34 3.17 -2.22 -4.43
N LYS A 35 3.67 -1.32 -3.58
CA LYS A 35 2.94 -0.84 -2.40
C LYS A 35 1.72 0.00 -2.76
N LYS A 36 1.85 0.91 -3.73
CA LYS A 36 0.73 1.68 -4.27
C LYS A 36 -0.36 0.77 -4.83
N ASP A 37 0.01 -0.20 -5.65
CA ASP A 37 -0.90 -1.21 -6.19
C ASP A 37 -1.63 -2.01 -5.10
N GLN A 38 -0.91 -2.40 -4.04
CA GLN A 38 -1.50 -3.10 -2.89
C GLN A 38 -2.52 -2.23 -2.16
N GLN A 39 -2.20 -0.96 -1.94
CA GLN A 39 -3.10 0.00 -1.30
C GLN A 39 -4.37 0.24 -2.13
N GLU A 40 -4.23 0.45 -3.43
CA GLU A 40 -5.37 0.63 -4.34
C GLU A 40 -6.29 -0.60 -4.38
N ARG A 41 -5.71 -1.80 -4.42
CA ARG A 41 -6.49 -3.05 -4.37
C ARG A 41 -7.20 -3.24 -3.04
N ALA A 42 -6.57 -2.86 -1.93
CA ALA A 42 -7.18 -2.90 -0.61
C ALA A 42 -8.37 -1.93 -0.51
N ALA A 43 -8.20 -0.69 -1.00
CA ALA A 43 -9.27 0.30 -1.06
C ALA A 43 -10.45 -0.18 -1.91
N LYS A 44 -10.19 -0.70 -3.12
CA LYS A 44 -11.23 -1.29 -3.99
C LYS A 44 -11.95 -2.46 -3.31
N ARG A 45 -11.24 -3.29 -2.54
CA ARG A 45 -11.86 -4.39 -1.78
C ARG A 45 -12.77 -3.89 -0.68
N LEU A 46 -12.34 -2.87 0.07
CA LEU A 46 -13.14 -2.25 1.11
C LEU A 46 -14.41 -1.61 0.53
N ASN A 47 -14.27 -0.86 -0.57
CA ASN A 47 -15.42 -0.22 -1.23
C ASN A 47 -16.47 -1.25 -1.66
N ARG A 48 -16.06 -2.35 -2.31
CA ARG A 48 -16.99 -3.44 -2.66
C ARG A 48 -17.68 -4.06 -1.44
N TYR A 49 -16.96 -4.18 -0.32
CA TYR A 49 -17.53 -4.70 0.92
C TYR A 49 -18.58 -3.74 1.49
N ILE A 50 -18.28 -2.44 1.52
CA ILE A 50 -19.22 -1.40 1.94
C ILE A 50 -20.46 -1.40 1.03
N GLU A 51 -20.27 -1.42 -0.28
CA GLU A 51 -21.37 -1.49 -1.25
C GLU A 51 -22.27 -2.71 -1.02
N ALA A 52 -21.68 -3.88 -0.75
CA ALA A 52 -22.43 -5.08 -0.44
C ALA A 52 -23.25 -4.96 0.85
N ILE A 53 -22.70 -4.33 1.89
CA ILE A 53 -23.43 -4.04 3.14
C ILE A 53 -24.57 -3.06 2.89
N CYS A 54 -24.29 -1.94 2.23
CA CYS A 54 -25.28 -0.90 1.93
C CYS A 54 -26.45 -1.47 1.11
N LYS A 55 -26.16 -2.34 0.14
CA LYS A 55 -27.18 -3.04 -0.65
C LYS A 55 -28.04 -3.97 0.20
N LYS A 56 -27.46 -4.65 1.19
CA LYS A 56 -28.16 -5.61 2.05
C LYS A 56 -29.02 -4.94 3.13
N HIS A 57 -28.62 -3.76 3.60
CA HIS A 57 -29.28 -3.08 4.72
C HIS A 57 -29.52 -1.57 4.45
N PRO A 58 -30.38 -1.21 3.48
CA PRO A 58 -30.56 0.19 3.08
C PRO A 58 -31.21 1.07 4.16
N LYS A 59 -32.12 0.54 4.99
CA LYS A 59 -32.82 1.37 5.99
C LYS A 59 -31.98 1.63 7.25
N ARG A 60 -31.26 0.60 7.70
CA ARG A 60 -30.44 0.66 8.92
C ARG A 60 -29.28 1.65 8.79
N TYR A 61 -28.67 1.77 7.60
CA TYR A 61 -27.59 2.75 7.41
C TYR A 61 -28.13 4.19 7.48
N ILE A 62 -29.32 4.46 6.91
CA ILE A 62 -29.93 5.80 6.96
C ILE A 62 -30.25 6.18 8.41
N GLU A 63 -30.73 5.23 9.21
CA GLU A 63 -31.02 5.45 10.63
C GLU A 63 -29.76 5.78 11.44
N VAL A 64 -28.66 5.03 11.24
CA VAL A 64 -27.37 5.30 11.90
C VAL A 64 -26.79 6.65 11.45
N ILE A 65 -26.80 6.95 10.15
CA ILE A 65 -26.31 8.24 9.64
C ILE A 65 -27.15 9.41 10.20
N LYS A 66 -28.48 9.25 10.26
CA LYS A 66 -29.35 10.26 10.88
C LYS A 66 -29.02 10.45 12.37
N ASP A 67 -28.77 9.36 13.09
CA ASP A 67 -28.40 9.42 14.50
C ASP A 67 -27.03 10.09 14.70
N ASP A 68 -26.03 9.80 13.86
CA ASP A 68 -24.70 10.41 13.91
C ASP A 68 -24.70 11.89 13.49
N ILE A 69 -25.59 12.31 12.58
CA ILE A 69 -25.78 13.72 12.20
C ILE A 69 -26.50 14.50 13.31
N ASN A 70 -27.47 13.88 13.97
CA ASN A 70 -28.29 14.53 14.99
C ASN A 70 -27.63 14.55 16.37
N ASN A 71 -26.84 13.53 16.70
CA ASN A 71 -25.97 13.54 17.87
C ASN A 71 -24.68 14.23 17.47
N ASP A 72 -24.40 15.41 18.01
CA ASP A 72 -23.22 16.28 17.80
C ASP A 72 -21.82 15.63 18.01
N ARG A 73 -21.69 14.29 17.98
CA ARG A 73 -20.44 13.52 18.02
C ARG A 73 -19.44 13.94 16.94
N ILE A 74 -19.91 14.41 15.78
CA ILE A 74 -19.04 14.92 14.71
C ILE A 74 -18.36 16.25 15.10
N LYS A 75 -18.92 17.02 16.05
CA LYS A 75 -18.35 18.32 16.44
C LYS A 75 -17.21 18.24 17.47
N LYS A 76 -16.82 17.04 17.94
CA LYS A 76 -15.90 16.89 19.10
C LYS A 76 -14.54 16.24 18.79
N SER A 77 -14.14 16.04 17.54
CA SER A 77 -12.91 15.30 17.21
C SER A 77 -11.89 16.06 16.36
N ASP A 78 -11.63 17.33 16.66
CA ASP A 78 -10.58 18.13 16.00
C ASP A 78 -9.40 18.45 16.94
N ASP A 79 -8.89 17.44 17.67
CA ASP A 79 -7.68 17.60 18.51
C ASP A 79 -6.67 16.45 18.34
N SER A 80 -6.86 15.58 17.34
CA SER A 80 -5.97 14.42 17.09
C SER A 80 -5.41 14.39 15.66
N SER A 81 -5.72 15.41 14.85
CA SER A 81 -5.30 15.50 13.45
C SER A 81 -3.87 16.00 13.28
N GLU A 82 -3.33 16.78 14.21
CA GLU A 82 -1.98 17.35 14.11
C GLU A 82 -0.89 16.29 14.33
N GLU A 83 -0.99 15.47 15.38
CA GLU A 83 -0.02 14.40 15.65
C GLU A 83 0.07 13.36 14.53
N LEU A 84 -1.07 13.04 13.88
CA LEU A 84 -1.10 12.10 12.76
C LEU A 84 -0.45 12.67 11.50
N ASN A 85 -0.58 13.98 11.30
CA ASN A 85 -0.01 14.70 10.16
C ASN A 85 1.51 14.85 10.31
N ASP A 86 1.99 15.11 11.52
CA ASP A 86 3.43 15.14 11.83
C ASP A 86 4.08 13.77 11.65
N LEU A 87 3.41 12.71 12.09
CA LEU A 87 3.89 11.34 11.88
C LEU A 87 3.93 11.00 10.38
N TYR A 88 2.91 11.40 9.61
CA TYR A 88 2.86 11.21 8.16
C TYR A 88 3.97 11.98 7.44
N ARG A 89 4.32 13.18 7.92
CA ARG A 89 5.41 13.99 7.37
C ARG A 89 6.78 13.34 7.63
N LEU A 90 7.00 12.83 8.85
CA LEU A 90 8.23 12.13 9.24
C LEU A 90 8.48 10.85 8.43
N PHE A 91 7.42 10.08 8.14
CA PHE A 91 7.54 8.85 7.35
C PHE A 91 7.70 9.09 5.84
N ASN A 92 7.32 10.28 5.34
CA ASN A 92 7.43 10.66 3.92
C ASN A 92 8.56 11.66 3.66
N GLU A 93 9.48 11.86 4.62
CA GLU A 93 10.68 12.67 4.46
C GLU A 93 11.53 12.14 3.28
N PRO A 94 11.94 12.99 2.31
CA PRO A 94 12.63 12.57 1.08
C PRO A 94 14.05 12.00 1.31
N THR A 95 14.57 12.04 2.53
CA THR A 95 15.91 11.53 2.88
C THR A 95 16.08 10.03 2.58
N TYR A 96 15.00 9.25 2.61
CA TYR A 96 15.04 7.82 2.27
C TYR A 96 15.22 7.56 0.76
N GLU A 97 14.91 8.51 -0.11
CA GLU A 97 15.11 8.34 -1.57
C GLU A 97 16.58 8.36 -1.94
N GLU A 98 17.35 9.30 -1.40
CA GLU A 98 18.78 9.46 -1.66
C GLU A 98 19.58 8.26 -1.15
N ASP A 99 19.21 7.72 0.01
CA ASP A 99 19.85 6.53 0.59
C ASP A 99 19.55 5.26 -0.22
N ILE A 100 18.33 5.12 -0.75
CA ILE A 100 17.97 3.99 -1.62
C ILE A 100 18.75 4.07 -2.94
N GLU A 101 18.90 5.25 -3.52
CA GLU A 101 19.69 5.45 -4.74
C GLU A 101 21.18 5.17 -4.52
N ARG A 102 21.73 5.61 -3.37
CA ARG A 102 23.10 5.29 -2.97
C ARG A 102 23.28 3.78 -2.80
N LEU A 103 22.36 3.09 -2.12
CA LEU A 103 22.39 1.64 -1.97
C LEU A 103 22.29 0.91 -3.32
N ILE A 104 21.47 1.40 -4.25
CA ILE A 104 21.37 0.85 -5.62
C ILE A 104 22.66 1.07 -6.41
N LYS A 105 23.35 2.19 -6.19
CA LYS A 105 24.63 2.52 -6.83
C LYS A 105 25.79 1.68 -6.28
N ASP A 106 25.78 1.43 -4.97
CA ASP A 106 26.81 0.67 -4.26
C ASP A 106 26.67 -0.85 -4.45
N LEU A 107 25.45 -1.32 -4.71
CA LEU A 107 25.22 -2.64 -5.27
C LEU A 107 25.77 -2.65 -6.70
N LYS A 108 27.04 -3.02 -6.88
CA LYS A 108 27.72 -3.19 -8.17
C LYS A 108 26.79 -3.83 -9.21
N ILE A 109 26.10 -3.00 -9.99
CA ILE A 109 25.44 -3.42 -11.21
C ILE A 109 26.60 -3.58 -12.19
N GLU A 110 27.20 -4.77 -12.22
CA GLU A 110 28.00 -5.16 -13.37
C GLU A 110 27.06 -5.09 -14.57
N LYS A 111 27.19 -4.02 -15.36
CA LYS A 111 26.57 -3.88 -16.67
C LYS A 111 27.23 -4.91 -17.58
N ASN A 112 26.85 -6.17 -17.47
CA ASN A 112 27.19 -7.19 -18.44
C ASN A 112 26.08 -8.26 -18.43
N TYR A 113 25.44 -8.37 -19.60
CA TYR A 113 24.46 -9.36 -20.06
C TYR A 113 22.99 -9.09 -19.73
#